data_AF-A0A2A2IEW7-F1
#
_entry.id   AF-A0A2A2IEW7-F1
#
_cell.length_a   1.000
_cell.length_b   1.000
_cell.length_c   1.000
_cell.angle_alpha   90.00
_cell.angle_beta   90.00
_cell.angle_gamma   90.00
#
_symmetry.space_group_name_H-M   'P 1'
#
loop_
_entity.id
_entity.type
_entity.pdbx_description
1 polymer ?
#
loop_
_entity_poly.entity_id
_entity_poly.type
_entity_poly.pdbx_seq_one_letter_code
_entity_poly.pdbx_strand_id
1 'polypeptide(L)'
;MISEKINEMVNEEVGRVIGDKIAELDEARKHLCDVEEKTRYLDNDNYELNQKVRSLSKAEDLIAKFTPLVNKDNFEDFLDSLNLEGTGIVIDGMDSGKIPVWFQAVVKYYDHKELVISLMNLFNIDYPNWAANFKLPYDYNEEELDLFFRNISYASVTNGADFQHNTGFFYEKLKRNNGDVKLLLTKSDYFNIPWNLLLQNKLLVTGEYFNKILNELKENSMGYMNSFNFFYIQKYQELSSYQVSQMLDLLPEKRLMDCHRAFINQNVDIFKIKPELVNRFLNKISDNQFSTFYYLNYPVEIQKDYVKDYTERYGYRDKFEMVKKMDISKEDKIKLLSEIAEMELGESED
;
A
#
# COMPACT_ATOMS: atom_id res chain seq x y z
N MET A 1 -34.62 -82.58 -60.77
CA MET A 1 -33.30 -82.79 -60.13
C MET A 1 -32.19 -81.84 -60.60
N ILE A 2 -31.61 -81.95 -61.81
CA ILE A 2 -30.48 -81.04 -62.19
C ILE A 2 -30.92 -79.57 -62.31
N SER A 3 -32.07 -79.31 -62.93
CA SER A 3 -32.60 -77.95 -63.10
C SER A 3 -33.00 -77.27 -61.79
N GLU A 4 -33.49 -78.02 -60.80
CA GLU A 4 -33.84 -77.47 -59.48
C GLU A 4 -32.59 -77.08 -58.71
N LYS A 5 -31.55 -77.93 -58.75
CA LYS A 5 -30.30 -77.69 -58.06
C LYS A 5 -29.53 -76.48 -58.62
N ILE A 6 -29.60 -76.26 -59.93
CA ILE A 6 -29.06 -75.05 -60.57
C ILE A 6 -29.84 -73.81 -60.13
N ASN A 7 -31.17 -73.88 -60.09
CA ASN A 7 -31.99 -72.76 -59.64
C ASN A 7 -31.77 -72.43 -58.16
N GLU A 8 -31.57 -73.42 -57.28
CA GLU A 8 -31.18 -73.20 -55.88
C GLU A 8 -29.83 -72.48 -55.78
N MET A 9 -28.80 -72.96 -56.48
CA MET A 9 -27.47 -72.32 -56.47
C MET A 9 -27.50 -70.89 -57.02
N VAL A 10 -28.27 -70.63 -58.06
CA VAL A 10 -28.45 -69.28 -58.61
C VAL A 10 -29.16 -68.38 -57.60
N ASN A 11 -30.21 -68.87 -56.93
CA ASN A 11 -30.93 -68.10 -55.92
C ASN A 11 -30.07 -67.82 -54.68
N GLU A 12 -29.22 -68.76 -54.26
CA GLU A 12 -28.27 -68.55 -53.18
C GLU A 12 -27.22 -67.49 -53.53
N GLU A 13 -26.62 -67.56 -54.73
CA GLU A 13 -25.62 -66.58 -55.15
C GLU A 13 -26.22 -65.20 -55.39
N VAL A 14 -27.42 -65.11 -55.97
CA VAL A 14 -28.17 -63.87 -56.10
C VAL A 14 -28.51 -63.29 -54.72
N GLY A 15 -28.95 -64.14 -53.78
CA GLY A 15 -29.22 -63.73 -52.40
C GLY A 15 -27.98 -63.20 -51.69
N ARG A 16 -26.82 -63.84 -51.89
CA ARG A 16 -25.52 -63.41 -51.37
C ARG A 16 -25.11 -62.05 -51.92
N VAL A 17 -25.14 -61.88 -53.25
CA VAL A 17 -24.78 -60.62 -53.91
C VAL A 17 -25.72 -59.48 -53.51
N ILE A 18 -27.03 -59.74 -53.39
CA ILE A 18 -28.00 -58.75 -52.91
C ILE A 18 -27.70 -58.39 -51.45
N GLY A 19 -27.41 -59.38 -50.59
CA GLY A 19 -27.03 -59.16 -49.19
C GLY A 19 -25.78 -58.30 -49.05
N ASP A 20 -24.73 -58.60 -49.80
CA ASP A 20 -23.48 -57.81 -49.83
C ASP A 20 -23.75 -56.36 -50.26
N LYS A 21 -24.60 -56.16 -51.28
CA LYS A 21 -24.96 -54.82 -51.76
C LYS A 21 -25.83 -54.03 -50.79
N ILE A 22 -26.72 -54.70 -50.04
CA ILE A 22 -27.49 -54.06 -48.96
C ILE A 22 -26.54 -53.61 -47.84
N ALA A 23 -25.58 -54.44 -47.43
CA ALA A 23 -24.61 -54.07 -46.41
C ALA A 23 -23.73 -52.89 -46.84
N GLU A 24 -23.24 -52.87 -48.09
CA GLU A 24 -22.52 -51.73 -48.66
C GLU A 24 -23.36 -50.44 -48.65
N LEU A 25 -24.65 -50.54 -48.99
CA LEU A 25 -25.58 -49.40 -48.98
C LEU A 25 -25.85 -48.88 -47.56
N ASP A 26 -26.00 -49.76 -46.58
CA ASP A 26 -26.19 -49.38 -45.18
C ASP A 26 -24.94 -48.70 -44.59
N GLU A 27 -23.75 -49.20 -44.92
CA GLU A 27 -22.48 -48.58 -44.51
C GLU A 27 -22.30 -47.20 -45.17
N ALA A 28 -22.58 -47.08 -46.47
CA ALA A 28 -22.55 -45.80 -47.18
C ALA A 28 -23.56 -44.81 -46.60
N ARG A 29 -24.76 -45.27 -46.22
CA ARG A 29 -25.79 -44.43 -45.59
C ARG A 29 -25.37 -43.94 -44.21
N LYS A 30 -24.74 -44.80 -43.41
CA LYS A 30 -24.20 -44.40 -42.11
C LYS A 30 -23.10 -43.35 -42.27
N HIS A 31 -22.17 -43.57 -43.20
CA HIS A 31 -21.14 -42.58 -43.53
C HIS A 31 -21.74 -41.25 -44.00
N LEU A 32 -22.80 -41.28 -44.80
CA LEU A 32 -23.48 -40.06 -45.23
C LEU A 32 -24.06 -39.28 -44.04
N CYS A 33 -24.73 -39.97 -43.09
CA CYS A 33 -25.22 -39.33 -41.87
C CYS A 33 -24.10 -38.71 -41.04
N ASP A 34 -22.98 -39.42 -40.84
CA ASP A 34 -21.83 -38.91 -40.09
C ASP A 34 -21.24 -37.65 -40.76
N VAL A 35 -21.18 -37.65 -42.10
CA VAL A 35 -20.71 -36.49 -42.89
C VAL A 35 -21.68 -35.31 -42.77
N GLU A 36 -22.99 -35.55 -42.85
CA GLU A 36 -24.01 -34.51 -42.71
C GLU A 36 -23.98 -33.85 -41.32
N GLU A 37 -23.81 -34.64 -40.25
CA GLU A 37 -23.65 -34.10 -38.90
C GLU A 37 -22.38 -33.26 -38.76
N LYS A 38 -21.26 -33.73 -39.31
CA LYS A 38 -19.99 -33.01 -39.29
C LYS A 38 -20.06 -31.70 -40.08
N THR A 39 -20.71 -31.69 -41.25
CA THR A 39 -20.92 -30.48 -42.04
C THR A 39 -21.76 -29.48 -41.26
N ARG A 40 -22.85 -29.91 -40.63
CA ARG A 40 -23.70 -29.03 -39.81
C ARG A 40 -22.93 -28.42 -38.63
N TYR A 41 -22.09 -29.20 -37.97
CA TYR A 41 -21.23 -28.72 -36.90
C TYR A 41 -20.26 -27.64 -37.40
N LEU A 42 -19.57 -27.90 -38.53
CA LEU A 42 -18.64 -26.95 -39.13
C LEU A 42 -19.32 -25.66 -39.61
N ASP A 43 -20.55 -25.75 -40.13
CA ASP A 43 -21.32 -24.58 -40.54
C ASP A 43 -21.68 -23.68 -39.36
N ASN A 44 -22.04 -24.27 -38.21
CA ASN A 44 -22.30 -23.51 -36.98
C ASN A 44 -21.03 -22.85 -36.44
N ASP A 45 -19.92 -23.59 -36.36
CA ASP A 45 -18.64 -23.05 -35.90
C ASP A 45 -18.17 -21.89 -36.81
N ASN A 46 -18.32 -22.04 -38.13
CA ASN A 46 -18.02 -20.97 -39.10
C ASN A 46 -18.94 -19.76 -38.91
N TYR A 47 -20.23 -19.97 -38.62
CA TYR A 47 -21.16 -18.89 -38.36
C TYR A 47 -20.75 -18.09 -37.11
N GLU A 48 -20.42 -18.77 -36.01
CA GLU A 48 -19.96 -18.12 -34.78
C GLU A 48 -18.63 -17.38 -34.96
N LEU A 49 -17.67 -17.98 -35.66
CA LEU A 49 -16.40 -17.34 -36.00
C LEU A 49 -16.62 -16.09 -36.85
N ASN A 50 -17.49 -16.16 -37.85
CA ASN A 50 -17.83 -14.99 -38.69
C ASN A 50 -18.49 -13.87 -37.87
N GLN A 51 -19.32 -14.21 -36.88
CA GLN A 51 -19.86 -13.20 -35.96
C GLN A 51 -18.76 -12.53 -35.14
N LYS A 52 -17.83 -13.32 -34.57
CA LYS A 52 -16.69 -12.79 -33.81
C LYS A 52 -15.82 -11.88 -34.68
N VAL A 53 -15.45 -12.30 -35.88
CA VAL A 53 -14.66 -11.49 -36.84
C VAL A 53 -15.37 -10.17 -37.16
N ARG A 54 -16.68 -10.19 -37.42
CA ARG A 54 -17.45 -8.95 -37.66
C ARG A 54 -17.47 -8.02 -36.45
N SER A 55 -17.59 -8.57 -35.25
CA SER A 55 -17.56 -7.76 -34.02
C SER A 55 -16.20 -7.11 -33.79
N LEU A 56 -15.11 -7.84 -34.04
CA LEU A 56 -13.73 -7.33 -33.93
C LEU A 56 -13.44 -6.26 -34.97
N SER A 57 -13.85 -6.46 -36.23
CA SER A 57 -13.69 -5.45 -37.28
C SER A 57 -14.42 -4.14 -36.95
N LYS A 58 -15.62 -4.21 -36.36
CA LYS A 58 -16.32 -3.00 -35.87
C LYS A 58 -15.58 -2.32 -34.72
N ALA A 59 -14.99 -3.10 -33.81
CA ALA A 59 -14.19 -2.55 -32.71
C ALA A 59 -12.92 -1.88 -33.25
N GLU A 60 -12.26 -2.49 -34.24
CA GLU A 60 -11.08 -1.93 -34.92
C GLU A 60 -11.41 -0.60 -35.61
N ASP A 61 -12.54 -0.51 -36.32
CA ASP A 61 -13.00 0.75 -36.93
C ASP A 61 -13.26 1.85 -35.89
N LEU A 62 -13.79 1.49 -34.71
CA LEU A 62 -14.02 2.43 -33.62
C LEU A 62 -12.71 2.89 -32.99
N ILE A 63 -11.79 1.96 -32.74
CA ILE A 63 -10.44 2.24 -32.22
C ILE A 63 -9.72 3.18 -33.19
N ALA A 64 -9.70 2.87 -34.49
CA ALA A 64 -9.03 3.70 -35.50
C ALA A 64 -9.57 5.14 -35.57
N LYS A 65 -10.86 5.35 -35.26
CA LYS A 65 -11.46 6.69 -35.15
C LYS A 65 -11.09 7.41 -33.86
N PHE A 66 -10.87 6.67 -32.78
CA PHE A 66 -10.60 7.23 -31.45
C PHE A 66 -9.11 7.44 -31.19
N THR A 67 -8.23 6.61 -31.77
CA THR A 67 -6.78 6.68 -31.61
C THR A 67 -6.18 8.06 -31.96
N PRO A 68 -6.63 8.77 -33.01
CA PRO A 68 -6.11 10.11 -33.30
C PRO A 68 -6.54 11.18 -32.28
N LEU A 69 -7.57 10.92 -31.47
CA LEU A 69 -8.12 11.88 -30.51
C LEU A 69 -7.39 11.83 -29.16
N VAL A 70 -6.77 10.69 -28.83
CA VAL A 70 -6.04 10.49 -27.58
C VAL A 70 -4.54 10.48 -27.89
N ASN A 71 -3.80 11.33 -27.21
CA ASN A 71 -2.36 11.46 -27.33
C ASN A 71 -1.74 11.77 -25.97
N LYS A 72 -0.41 11.89 -25.91
CA LYS A 72 0.31 12.12 -24.65
C LYS A 72 -0.16 13.37 -23.87
N ASP A 73 -0.69 14.39 -24.54
CA ASP A 73 -1.04 15.67 -23.92
C ASP A 73 -2.43 15.64 -23.27
N ASN A 74 -3.29 14.69 -23.64
CA ASN A 74 -4.64 14.53 -23.09
C ASN A 74 -4.95 13.12 -22.54
N PHE A 75 -3.93 12.24 -22.48
CA PHE A 75 -4.10 10.86 -22.04
C PHE A 75 -4.58 10.77 -20.58
N GLU A 76 -4.07 11.63 -19.69
CA GLU A 76 -4.54 11.66 -18.30
C GLU A 76 -6.01 12.08 -18.21
N ASP A 77 -6.42 13.15 -18.90
CA ASP A 77 -7.82 13.57 -18.94
C ASP A 77 -8.74 12.47 -19.49
N PHE A 78 -8.26 11.71 -20.48
CA PHE A 78 -8.96 10.54 -20.98
C PHE A 78 -9.12 9.47 -19.90
N LEU A 79 -8.05 9.13 -19.16
CA LEU A 79 -8.14 8.16 -18.06
C LEU A 79 -9.08 8.65 -16.95
N ASP A 80 -9.04 9.93 -16.61
CA ASP A 80 -9.94 10.56 -15.64
C ASP A 80 -11.42 10.40 -16.06
N SER A 81 -11.70 10.47 -17.37
CA SER A 81 -13.06 10.27 -17.90
C SER A 81 -13.59 8.84 -17.76
N LEU A 82 -12.71 7.85 -17.54
CA LEU A 82 -13.09 6.46 -17.34
C LEU A 82 -13.57 6.17 -15.91
N ASN A 83 -13.52 7.15 -15.00
CA ASN A 83 -13.87 7.01 -13.59
C ASN A 83 -13.10 5.87 -12.89
N LEU A 84 -11.83 5.71 -13.24
CA LEU A 84 -10.93 4.79 -12.52
C LEU A 84 -10.67 5.32 -11.10
N GLU A 85 -10.56 4.41 -10.13
CA GLU A 85 -10.19 4.79 -8.78
C GLU A 85 -8.71 5.21 -8.75
N GLY A 86 -8.45 6.42 -8.27
CA GLY A 86 -7.10 6.94 -8.13
C GLY A 86 -6.53 6.67 -6.74
N THR A 87 -5.21 6.53 -6.64
CA THR A 87 -4.47 6.32 -5.38
C THR A 87 -4.49 7.54 -4.45
N GLY A 88 -4.95 8.71 -4.94
CA GLY A 88 -4.87 9.98 -4.22
C GLY A 88 -3.45 10.54 -4.09
N ILE A 89 -2.45 9.88 -4.70
CA ILE A 89 -1.08 10.36 -4.72
C ILE A 89 -0.99 11.59 -5.63
N VAL A 90 -0.62 12.72 -5.05
CA VAL A 90 -0.33 13.94 -5.80
C VAL A 90 1.13 13.91 -6.27
N ILE A 91 1.38 14.24 -7.53
CA ILE A 91 2.72 14.32 -8.12
C ILE A 91 3.05 15.80 -8.31
N ASP A 92 3.88 16.35 -7.43
CA ASP A 92 4.31 17.73 -7.51
C ASP A 92 5.77 17.90 -7.02
N GLY A 93 6.19 19.15 -6.84
CA GLY A 93 7.50 19.47 -6.26
C GLY A 93 8.66 19.44 -7.25
N MET A 94 9.87 19.23 -6.73
CA MET A 94 11.10 19.38 -7.51
C MET A 94 11.20 18.28 -8.59
N ASP A 95 11.64 18.67 -9.79
CA ASP A 95 11.76 17.79 -10.96
C ASP A 95 10.42 17.16 -11.43
N SER A 96 9.27 17.59 -10.91
CA SER A 96 7.95 17.09 -11.33
C SER A 96 7.70 17.26 -12.84
N GLY A 97 8.13 18.37 -13.43
CA GLY A 97 8.06 18.60 -14.88
C GLY A 97 8.92 17.66 -15.75
N LYS A 98 9.81 16.85 -15.15
CA LYS A 98 10.59 15.81 -15.86
C LYS A 98 9.91 14.43 -15.82
N ILE A 99 8.85 14.29 -15.03
CA ILE A 99 8.13 13.02 -14.89
C ILE A 99 7.24 12.85 -16.12
N PRO A 100 7.41 11.78 -16.90
CA PRO A 100 6.60 11.55 -18.09
C PRO A 100 5.17 11.17 -17.72
N VAL A 101 4.24 11.51 -18.61
CA VAL A 101 2.79 11.23 -18.48
C VAL A 101 2.50 9.77 -18.16
N TRP A 102 3.22 8.82 -18.77
CA TRP A 102 3.03 7.40 -18.47
C TRP A 102 3.25 7.09 -16.99
N PHE A 103 4.27 7.69 -16.35
CA PHE A 103 4.59 7.43 -14.96
C PHE A 103 3.54 8.07 -14.05
N GLN A 104 3.11 9.29 -14.40
CA GLN A 104 2.04 9.98 -13.68
C GLN A 104 0.74 9.16 -13.71
N ALA A 105 0.33 8.71 -14.89
CA ALA A 105 -0.83 7.84 -15.08
C ALA A 105 -0.73 6.54 -14.28
N VAL A 106 0.42 5.85 -14.34
CA VAL A 106 0.63 4.58 -13.62
C VAL A 106 0.63 4.78 -12.10
N VAL A 107 1.19 5.86 -11.57
CA VAL A 107 1.16 6.13 -10.12
C VAL A 107 -0.24 6.54 -9.65
N LYS A 108 -0.93 7.38 -10.42
CA LYS A 108 -2.29 7.83 -10.10
C LYS A 108 -3.28 6.67 -10.12
N TYR A 109 -3.16 5.77 -11.08
CA TYR A 109 -4.07 4.64 -11.29
C TYR A 109 -3.39 3.29 -11.05
N TYR A 110 -2.55 3.21 -10.01
CA TYR A 110 -1.67 2.07 -9.79
C TYR A 110 -2.41 0.74 -9.62
N ASP A 111 -3.57 0.74 -8.96
CA ASP A 111 -4.39 -0.45 -8.79
C ASP A 111 -5.02 -0.93 -10.11
N HIS A 112 -5.03 -0.08 -11.13
CA HIS A 112 -5.47 -0.36 -12.50
C HIS A 112 -4.30 -0.37 -13.51
N LYS A 113 -3.05 -0.53 -13.07
CA LYS A 113 -1.87 -0.35 -13.94
C LYS A 113 -1.88 -1.19 -15.22
N GLU A 114 -2.37 -2.43 -15.18
CA GLU A 114 -2.43 -3.30 -16.36
C GLU A 114 -3.39 -2.75 -17.43
N LEU A 115 -4.53 -2.20 -17.00
CA LEU A 115 -5.47 -1.53 -17.88
C LEU A 115 -4.84 -0.26 -18.46
N VAL A 116 -4.19 0.55 -17.63
CA VAL A 116 -3.52 1.78 -18.07
C VAL A 116 -2.44 1.48 -19.13
N ILE A 117 -1.61 0.45 -18.91
CA ILE A 117 -0.61 0.00 -19.87
C ILE A 117 -1.26 -0.51 -21.17
N SER A 118 -2.37 -1.23 -21.07
CA SER A 118 -3.12 -1.70 -22.25
C SER A 118 -3.68 -0.53 -23.06
N LEU A 119 -4.19 0.51 -22.40
CA LEU A 119 -4.66 1.74 -23.04
C LEU A 119 -3.50 2.53 -23.66
N MET A 120 -2.35 2.62 -23.00
CA MET A 120 -1.16 3.23 -23.59
C MET A 120 -0.74 2.53 -24.89
N ASN A 121 -0.75 1.19 -24.91
CA ASN A 121 -0.50 0.42 -26.14
C ASN A 121 -1.54 0.73 -27.23
N LEU A 122 -2.82 0.77 -26.86
CA LEU A 122 -3.92 1.06 -27.79
C LEU A 122 -3.79 2.45 -28.44
N PHE A 123 -3.30 3.43 -27.67
CA PHE A 123 -3.16 4.82 -28.09
C PHE A 123 -1.74 5.21 -28.51
N ASN A 124 -0.83 4.24 -28.63
CA ASN A 124 0.58 4.47 -28.97
C ASN A 124 1.25 5.54 -28.08
N ILE A 125 0.97 5.51 -26.78
CA ILE A 125 1.64 6.36 -25.79
C ILE A 125 2.99 5.71 -25.44
N ASP A 126 4.08 6.43 -25.66
CA ASP A 126 5.43 5.93 -25.39
C ASP A 126 5.68 5.75 -23.89
N TYR A 127 6.17 4.57 -23.51
CA TYR A 127 6.63 4.25 -22.16
C TYR A 127 7.79 3.23 -22.21
N PRO A 128 8.65 3.16 -21.19
CA PRO A 128 9.77 2.23 -21.18
C PRO A 128 9.33 0.80 -20.89
N ASN A 129 10.05 -0.19 -21.43
CA ASN A 129 9.71 -1.62 -21.28
C ASN A 129 9.56 -2.11 -19.82
N TRP A 130 10.13 -1.39 -18.85
CA TRP A 130 10.04 -1.73 -17.43
C TRP A 130 8.77 -1.19 -16.75
N ALA A 131 7.98 -0.33 -17.40
CA ALA A 131 6.79 0.28 -16.81
C ALA A 131 5.76 -0.74 -16.31
N ALA A 132 5.59 -1.87 -17.02
CA ALA A 132 4.68 -2.94 -16.63
C ALA A 132 5.06 -3.61 -15.29
N ASN A 133 6.36 -3.63 -14.96
CA ASN A 133 6.88 -4.22 -13.74
C ASN A 133 7.08 -3.20 -12.62
N PHE A 134 6.67 -1.95 -12.83
CA PHE A 134 6.78 -0.92 -11.82
C PHE A 134 5.98 -1.29 -10.57
N LYS A 135 6.59 -1.02 -9.42
CA LYS A 135 5.99 -1.21 -8.11
C LYS A 135 6.15 0.03 -7.24
N LEU A 136 5.08 0.36 -6.52
CA LEU A 136 5.15 1.33 -5.43
C LEU A 136 5.68 0.65 -4.15
N PRO A 137 6.33 1.39 -3.24
CA PRO A 137 6.94 0.79 -2.04
C PRO A 137 5.97 0.03 -1.12
N TYR A 138 4.68 0.38 -1.10
CA TYR A 138 3.67 -0.36 -0.33
C TYR A 138 3.44 -1.79 -0.86
N ASP A 139 3.86 -2.06 -2.09
CA ASP A 139 3.71 -3.32 -2.82
C ASP A 139 5.00 -4.15 -2.87
N TYR A 140 6.06 -3.69 -2.19
CA TYR A 140 7.31 -4.44 -2.11
C TYR A 140 7.09 -5.77 -1.40
N ASN A 141 7.64 -6.83 -1.99
CA ASN A 141 7.62 -8.17 -1.41
C ASN A 141 8.72 -8.38 -0.37
N GLU A 142 8.77 -9.57 0.21
CA GLU A 142 9.74 -9.93 1.25
C GLU A 142 11.20 -9.73 0.83
N GLU A 143 11.56 -10.14 -0.39
CA GLU A 143 12.92 -10.00 -0.91
C GLU A 143 13.31 -8.53 -1.08
N GLU A 144 12.39 -7.70 -1.60
CA GLU A 144 12.57 -6.27 -1.77
C GLU A 144 12.69 -5.55 -0.42
N LEU A 145 11.87 -5.93 0.57
CA LEU A 145 11.98 -5.40 1.93
C LEU A 145 13.27 -5.83 2.62
N ASP A 146 13.71 -7.07 2.45
CA ASP A 146 14.98 -7.55 3.00
C ASP A 146 16.19 -6.81 2.40
N LEU A 147 16.12 -6.46 1.11
CA LEU A 147 17.12 -5.60 0.48
C LEU A 147 17.04 -4.17 1.03
N PHE A 148 15.84 -3.65 1.26
CA PHE A 148 15.66 -2.34 1.87
C PHE A 148 16.27 -2.28 3.27
N PHE A 149 15.94 -3.21 4.17
CA PHE A 149 16.50 -3.25 5.53
C PHE A 149 18.02 -3.37 5.52
N ARG A 150 18.58 -4.22 4.65
CA ARG A 150 20.04 -4.33 4.49
C ARG A 150 20.73 -3.03 4.06
N ASN A 151 20.02 -2.12 3.40
CA ASN A 151 20.56 -0.89 2.83
C ASN A 151 19.86 0.38 3.35
N ILE A 152 19.17 0.30 4.49
CA ILE A 152 18.33 1.38 5.04
C ILE A 152 19.12 2.66 5.36
N SER A 153 20.41 2.51 5.68
CA SER A 153 21.33 3.64 5.89
C SER A 153 21.45 4.54 4.66
N TYR A 154 21.21 4.02 3.47
CA TYR A 154 21.24 4.72 2.19
C TYR A 154 19.85 5.25 1.75
N ALA A 155 18.80 4.93 2.51
CA ALA A 155 17.41 5.27 2.19
C ALA A 155 17.04 6.71 2.61
N SER A 156 17.43 7.71 1.82
CA SER A 156 17.22 9.12 2.16
C SER A 156 15.77 9.60 1.96
N VAL A 157 15.33 10.48 2.86
CA VAL A 157 14.21 11.41 2.61
C VAL A 157 14.80 12.68 2.01
N THR A 158 14.46 13.03 0.77
CA THR A 158 14.93 14.32 0.21
C THR A 158 14.14 15.47 0.83
N ASN A 159 14.81 16.56 1.22
CA ASN A 159 14.18 17.82 1.65
C ASN A 159 13.13 17.74 2.79
N GLY A 160 13.12 16.65 3.57
CA GLY A 160 12.15 16.46 4.67
C GLY A 160 10.69 16.38 4.24
N ALA A 161 10.41 16.15 2.96
CA ALA A 161 9.06 16.10 2.42
C ALA A 161 8.63 14.67 2.05
N ASP A 162 7.31 14.42 2.12
CA ASP A 162 6.70 13.16 1.69
C ASP A 162 6.77 12.98 0.15
N PHE A 163 6.28 11.85 -0.35
CA PHE A 163 6.33 11.52 -1.78
C PHE A 163 5.83 12.64 -2.69
N GLN A 164 4.76 13.32 -2.26
CA GLN A 164 4.07 14.34 -3.04
C GLN A 164 5.02 15.40 -3.61
N HIS A 165 5.99 15.86 -2.83
CA HIS A 165 6.92 16.92 -3.22
C HIS A 165 8.28 16.43 -3.73
N ASN A 166 8.49 15.10 -3.76
CA ASN A 166 9.77 14.46 -4.07
C ASN A 166 9.67 13.38 -5.16
N THR A 167 8.52 13.25 -5.82
CA THR A 167 8.28 12.18 -6.81
C THR A 167 9.32 12.23 -7.94
N GLY A 168 9.77 13.43 -8.34
CA GLY A 168 10.79 13.59 -9.39
C GLY A 168 12.12 12.90 -9.03
N PHE A 169 12.56 13.00 -7.77
CA PHE A 169 13.79 12.34 -7.31
C PHE A 169 13.67 10.82 -7.29
N PHE A 170 12.50 10.31 -6.88
CA PHE A 170 12.23 8.87 -6.91
C PHE A 170 12.23 8.35 -8.35
N TYR A 171 11.50 9.02 -9.23
CA TYR A 171 11.42 8.68 -10.65
C TYR A 171 12.81 8.68 -11.31
N GLU A 172 13.61 9.71 -11.12
CA GLU A 172 14.95 9.80 -11.73
C GLU A 172 15.87 8.66 -11.28
N LYS A 173 15.84 8.28 -10.00
CA LYS A 173 16.62 7.15 -9.48
C LYS A 173 16.12 5.82 -10.02
N LEU A 174 14.81 5.64 -10.08
CA LEU A 174 14.19 4.44 -10.64
C LEU A 174 14.51 4.29 -12.14
N LYS A 175 14.40 5.38 -12.90
CA LYS A 175 14.72 5.45 -14.34
C LYS A 175 16.17 5.07 -14.62
N ARG A 176 17.14 5.56 -13.83
CA ARG A 176 18.56 5.18 -13.96
C ARG A 176 18.81 3.68 -13.77
N ASN A 177 17.95 3.03 -13.01
CA ASN A 177 17.99 1.59 -12.76
C ASN A 177 17.00 0.80 -13.63
N ASN A 178 16.43 1.40 -14.68
CA ASN A 178 15.46 0.76 -15.58
C ASN A 178 14.29 0.10 -14.83
N GLY A 179 13.77 0.74 -13.79
CA GLY A 179 12.66 0.20 -13.01
C GLY A 179 13.01 -0.95 -12.07
N ASP A 180 14.26 -1.40 -12.03
CA ASP A 180 14.68 -2.52 -11.19
C ASP A 180 14.85 -2.07 -9.74
N VAL A 181 13.90 -2.47 -8.90
CA VAL A 181 13.88 -2.19 -7.45
C VAL A 181 15.10 -2.78 -6.74
N LYS A 182 15.56 -3.98 -7.14
CA LYS A 182 16.73 -4.60 -6.50
C LYS A 182 18.00 -3.81 -6.79
N LEU A 183 18.17 -3.35 -8.04
CA LEU A 183 19.29 -2.47 -8.39
C LEU A 183 19.21 -1.11 -7.68
N LEU A 184 18.01 -0.52 -7.62
CA LEU A 184 17.77 0.73 -6.88
C LEU A 184 18.26 0.61 -5.43
N LEU A 185 17.91 -0.50 -4.75
CA LEU A 185 18.22 -0.76 -3.35
C LEU A 185 19.67 -1.17 -3.08
N THR A 186 20.43 -1.64 -4.08
CA THR A 186 21.77 -2.23 -3.87
C THR A 186 22.93 -1.47 -4.49
N LYS A 187 22.72 -0.75 -5.60
CA LYS A 187 23.80 -0.12 -6.38
C LYS A 187 23.85 1.40 -6.25
N SER A 188 23.00 1.99 -5.43
CA SER A 188 22.92 3.44 -5.29
C SER A 188 23.70 3.90 -4.05
N ASP A 189 24.60 4.88 -4.20
CA ASP A 189 25.28 5.55 -3.07
C ASP A 189 24.29 6.16 -2.06
N TYR A 190 23.09 6.48 -2.55
CA TYR A 190 21.87 6.75 -1.79
C TYR A 190 20.67 6.59 -2.73
N PHE A 191 19.54 6.16 -2.19
CA PHE A 191 18.28 6.09 -2.90
C PHE A 191 17.19 6.84 -2.13
N ASN A 192 16.33 7.54 -2.87
CA ASN A 192 15.18 8.19 -2.29
C ASN A 192 14.03 7.18 -2.31
N ILE A 193 13.50 6.83 -1.15
CA ILE A 193 12.26 6.06 -1.07
C ILE A 193 11.14 6.93 -0.54
N PRO A 194 9.95 6.86 -1.15
CA PRO A 194 8.72 7.40 -0.61
C PRO A 194 8.37 6.73 0.73
N TRP A 195 8.90 7.25 1.85
CA TRP A 195 8.70 6.66 3.18
C TRP A 195 7.22 6.54 3.55
N ASN A 196 6.39 7.53 3.20
CA ASN A 196 4.94 7.48 3.41
C ASN A 196 4.27 6.31 2.65
N LEU A 197 4.79 5.89 1.50
CA LEU A 197 4.29 4.71 0.79
C LEU A 197 4.89 3.43 1.39
N LEU A 198 6.18 3.42 1.70
CA LEU A 198 6.82 2.26 2.31
C LEU A 198 6.13 1.88 3.63
N LEU A 199 5.80 2.88 4.45
CA LEU A 199 5.12 2.70 5.73
C LEU A 199 3.67 2.21 5.59
N GLN A 200 3.09 2.14 4.39
CA GLN A 200 1.80 1.49 4.12
C GLN A 200 1.96 -0.01 3.80
N ASN A 201 3.19 -0.50 3.62
CA ASN A 201 3.42 -1.91 3.31
C ASN A 201 3.00 -2.79 4.49
N LYS A 202 2.00 -3.65 4.25
CA LYS A 202 1.36 -4.51 5.26
C LYS A 202 2.32 -5.51 5.90
N LEU A 203 3.42 -5.84 5.23
CA LEU A 203 4.43 -6.72 5.80
C LEU A 203 5.11 -6.09 7.01
N LEU A 204 5.26 -4.76 7.07
CA LEU A 204 5.99 -4.06 8.14
C LEU A 204 5.41 -4.26 9.54
N VAL A 205 4.11 -4.55 9.65
CA VAL A 205 3.43 -4.80 10.93
C VAL A 205 3.33 -6.29 11.27
N THR A 206 3.85 -7.17 10.42
CA THR A 206 3.98 -8.60 10.71
C THR A 206 5.11 -8.84 11.72
N GLY A 207 5.04 -9.95 12.47
CA GLY A 207 6.03 -10.23 13.53
C GLY A 207 7.49 -10.24 13.05
N GLU A 208 7.77 -10.75 11.85
CA GLU A 208 9.12 -10.77 11.30
C GLU A 208 9.65 -9.35 11.01
N TYR A 209 8.96 -8.59 10.16
CA TYR A 209 9.43 -7.29 9.72
C TYR A 209 9.32 -6.22 10.80
N PHE A 210 8.32 -6.34 11.69
CA PHE A 210 8.24 -5.46 12.85
C PHE A 210 9.45 -5.65 13.76
N ASN A 211 9.94 -6.88 13.95
CA ASN A 211 11.19 -7.11 14.67
C ASN A 211 12.40 -6.48 13.96
N LYS A 212 12.43 -6.47 12.62
CA LYS A 212 13.48 -5.75 11.86
C LYS A 212 13.41 -4.25 12.15
N ILE A 213 12.21 -3.65 12.17
CA ILE A 213 12.02 -2.24 12.58
C ILE A 213 12.59 -1.99 13.98
N LEU A 214 12.22 -2.83 14.96
CA LEU A 214 12.70 -2.66 16.33
C LEU A 214 14.23 -2.76 16.42
N ASN A 215 14.85 -3.66 15.66
CA ASN A 215 16.31 -3.79 15.62
C ASN A 215 16.96 -2.54 15.01
N GLU A 216 16.43 -2.04 13.89
CA GLU A 216 16.92 -0.80 13.27
C GLU A 216 16.83 0.42 14.20
N LEU A 217 15.74 0.52 14.98
CA LEU A 217 15.55 1.59 15.96
C LEU A 217 16.52 1.45 17.15
N LYS A 218 16.81 0.22 17.60
CA LYS A 218 17.78 -0.05 18.68
C LYS A 218 19.20 0.29 18.27
N GLU A 219 19.64 -0.22 17.12
CA GLU A 219 21.01 -0.08 16.63
C GLU A 219 21.34 1.37 16.27
N ASN A 220 20.35 2.14 15.79
CA ASN A 220 20.54 3.51 15.30
C ASN A 220 19.96 4.60 16.21
N SER A 221 19.88 4.33 17.52
CA SER A 221 19.31 5.23 18.54
C SER A 221 19.94 6.63 18.63
N MET A 222 21.06 6.88 17.95
CA MET A 222 21.74 8.18 17.90
C MET A 222 21.20 9.17 16.86
N GLY A 223 20.15 8.82 16.11
CA GLY A 223 19.39 9.80 15.30
C GLY A 223 20.07 10.28 14.01
N TYR A 224 21.13 9.59 13.56
CA TYR A 224 21.83 9.90 12.31
C TYR A 224 21.35 9.09 11.10
N MET A 225 20.42 8.15 11.29
CA MET A 225 19.88 7.30 10.22
C MET A 225 18.38 7.49 10.01
N ASN A 226 17.91 7.20 8.81
CA ASN A 226 16.51 7.37 8.39
C ASN A 226 15.51 6.43 9.12
N SER A 227 15.98 5.53 9.99
CA SER A 227 15.14 4.57 10.72
C SER A 227 14.12 5.24 11.66
N PHE A 228 14.36 6.47 12.13
CA PHE A 228 13.39 7.22 12.94
C PHE A 228 12.05 7.45 12.20
N ASN A 229 12.03 7.35 10.87
CA ASN A 229 10.79 7.46 10.10
C ASN A 229 9.81 6.34 10.42
N PHE A 230 10.26 5.20 10.96
CA PHE A 230 9.34 4.15 11.41
C PHE A 230 8.40 4.61 12.52
N PHE A 231 8.73 5.64 13.30
CA PHE A 231 7.79 6.23 14.26
C PHE A 231 6.55 6.86 13.59
N TYR A 232 6.57 7.10 12.27
CA TYR A 232 5.38 7.51 11.53
C TYR A 232 4.49 6.36 11.08
N ILE A 233 4.83 5.08 11.35
CA ILE A 233 4.06 3.93 10.83
C ILE A 233 2.58 3.98 11.22
N GLN A 234 2.24 4.50 12.40
CA GLN A 234 0.85 4.64 12.86
C GLN A 234 0.02 5.69 12.12
N LYS A 235 0.64 6.52 11.27
CA LYS A 235 -0.12 7.35 10.32
C LYS A 235 -0.74 6.52 9.19
N TYR A 236 -0.22 5.32 8.95
CA TYR A 236 -0.51 4.51 7.77
C TYR A 236 -1.07 3.13 8.10
N GLN A 237 -0.75 2.60 9.29
CA GLN A 237 -1.13 1.25 9.71
C GLN A 237 -1.51 1.21 11.19
N GLU A 238 -2.46 0.36 11.55
CA GLU A 238 -2.79 0.11 12.95
C GLU A 238 -1.70 -0.76 13.60
N LEU A 239 -1.24 -0.36 14.78
CA LEU A 239 -0.34 -1.16 15.61
C LEU A 239 -1.11 -1.71 16.81
N SER A 240 -0.82 -2.95 17.18
CA SER A 240 -1.31 -3.50 18.45
C SER A 240 -0.70 -2.76 19.63
N SER A 241 -1.38 -2.75 20.79
CA SER A 241 -0.84 -2.15 22.02
C SER A 241 0.52 -2.72 22.43
N TYR A 242 0.78 -4.00 22.11
CA TYR A 242 2.07 -4.64 22.33
C TYR A 242 3.17 -4.03 21.44
N GLN A 243 2.91 -3.86 20.15
CA GLN A 243 3.84 -3.22 19.20
C GLN A 243 4.12 -1.77 19.57
N VAL A 244 3.08 -1.01 19.92
CA VAL A 244 3.22 0.38 20.43
C VAL A 244 4.14 0.41 21.63
N SER A 245 3.88 -0.45 22.62
CA SER A 245 4.71 -0.58 23.82
C SER A 245 6.19 -0.83 23.47
N GLN A 246 6.48 -1.76 22.55
CA GLN A 246 7.86 -2.06 22.14
C GLN A 246 8.56 -0.87 21.47
N MET A 247 7.86 -0.08 20.65
CA MET A 247 8.44 1.11 20.00
C MET A 247 8.65 2.26 20.99
N LEU A 248 7.76 2.44 21.96
CA LEU A 248 7.90 3.48 22.99
C LEU A 248 9.15 3.27 23.84
N ASP A 249 9.50 2.02 24.13
CA ASP A 249 10.71 1.68 24.87
C ASP A 249 11.98 2.15 24.12
N LEU A 250 11.89 2.34 22.80
CA LEU A 250 12.99 2.76 21.92
C LEU A 250 13.03 4.27 21.64
N LEU A 251 12.12 5.07 22.21
CA LEU A 251 12.15 6.53 22.04
C LEU A 251 13.48 7.13 22.56
N PRO A 252 14.03 8.20 21.96
CA PRO A 252 15.20 8.88 22.50
C PRO A 252 14.84 9.80 23.68
N GLU A 253 15.70 9.85 24.71
CA GLU A 253 15.44 10.68 25.91
C GLU A 253 15.72 12.16 25.69
N LYS A 254 16.77 12.47 24.92
CA LYS A 254 17.28 13.85 24.81
C LYS A 254 16.71 14.58 23.61
N ARG A 255 16.81 14.01 22.41
CA ARG A 255 16.48 14.67 21.13
C ARG A 255 15.25 14.04 20.47
N LEU A 256 14.08 14.44 20.92
CA LEU A 256 12.80 14.04 20.31
C LEU A 256 12.51 14.89 19.08
N MET A 257 12.63 14.25 17.92
CA MET A 257 12.16 14.76 16.62
C MET A 257 10.62 14.72 16.51
N ASP A 258 10.08 15.35 15.47
CA ASP A 258 8.63 15.45 15.23
C ASP A 258 7.95 14.08 15.05
N CYS A 259 8.64 13.10 14.46
CA CYS A 259 8.11 11.74 14.35
C CYS A 259 7.87 11.08 15.71
N HIS A 260 8.80 11.25 16.65
CA HIS A 260 8.68 10.75 18.01
C HIS A 260 7.52 11.43 18.73
N ARG A 261 7.41 12.76 18.60
CA ARG A 261 6.32 13.53 19.22
C ARG A 261 4.96 13.13 18.65
N ALA A 262 4.87 12.96 17.34
CA ALA A 262 3.65 12.48 16.68
C ALA A 262 3.26 11.09 17.19
N PHE A 263 4.22 10.17 17.29
CA PHE A 263 4.00 8.83 17.83
C PHE A 263 3.53 8.87 19.30
N ILE A 264 4.17 9.68 20.15
CA ILE A 264 3.76 9.84 21.56
C ILE A 264 2.34 10.41 21.64
N ASN A 265 2.04 11.48 20.89
CA ASN A 265 0.74 12.14 20.93
C ASN A 265 -0.40 11.18 20.53
N GLN A 266 -0.16 10.27 19.58
CA GLN A 266 -1.13 9.25 19.17
C GLN A 266 -1.35 8.16 20.23
N ASN A 267 -0.41 7.98 21.16
CA ASN A 267 -0.47 6.93 22.19
C ASN A 267 -0.32 7.53 23.60
N VAL A 268 -0.80 8.75 23.80
CA VAL A 268 -0.52 9.57 24.98
C VAL A 268 -0.97 8.90 26.29
N ASP A 269 -2.06 8.13 26.24
CA ASP A 269 -2.59 7.40 27.40
C ASP A 269 -1.63 6.31 27.91
N ILE A 270 -0.59 5.95 27.15
CA ILE A 270 0.41 4.97 27.59
C ILE A 270 1.14 5.42 28.86
N PHE A 271 1.30 6.73 29.08
CA PHE A 271 1.93 7.26 30.30
C PHE A 271 1.11 6.92 31.55
N LYS A 272 -0.19 6.71 31.43
CA LYS A 272 -1.05 6.32 32.56
C LYS A 272 -0.87 4.85 32.96
N ILE A 273 -0.37 4.01 32.07
CA ILE A 273 -0.27 2.56 32.25
C ILE A 273 1.17 2.04 32.37
N LYS A 274 2.18 2.83 31.94
CA LYS A 274 3.60 2.45 31.95
C LYS A 274 4.46 3.38 32.83
N PRO A 275 4.66 3.05 34.12
CA PRO A 275 5.45 3.86 35.04
C PRO A 275 6.89 4.10 34.60
N GLU A 276 7.50 3.14 33.90
CA GLU A 276 8.87 3.26 33.39
C GLU A 276 9.03 4.38 32.36
N LEU A 277 8.03 4.59 31.51
CA LEU A 277 8.02 5.69 30.53
C LEU A 277 7.81 7.03 31.22
N VAL A 278 7.01 7.07 32.30
CA VAL A 278 6.81 8.29 33.09
C VAL A 278 8.12 8.77 33.67
N ASN A 279 8.84 7.90 34.37
CA ASN A 279 10.12 8.24 35.00
C ASN A 279 11.14 8.75 33.97
N ARG A 280 11.14 8.17 32.77
CA ARG A 280 12.06 8.53 31.69
C ARG A 280 11.85 9.95 31.14
N PHE A 281 10.61 10.44 31.18
CA PHE A 281 10.23 11.75 30.63
C PHE A 281 9.75 12.74 31.69
N LEU A 282 9.95 12.45 32.97
CA LEU A 282 9.49 13.26 34.11
C LEU A 282 9.96 14.72 34.01
N ASN A 283 11.21 14.94 33.60
CA ASN A 283 11.79 16.27 33.44
C ASN A 283 11.31 17.05 32.21
N LYS A 284 10.43 16.47 31.38
CA LYS A 284 9.83 17.13 30.22
C LYS A 284 8.39 17.55 30.45
N ILE A 285 7.80 17.19 31.59
CA ILE A 285 6.41 17.50 31.90
C ILE A 285 6.21 19.03 31.88
N SER A 286 5.11 19.45 31.26
CA SER A 286 4.74 20.86 31.07
C SER A 286 3.25 21.07 31.35
N ASP A 287 2.89 22.28 31.76
CA ASP A 287 1.53 22.78 31.89
C ASP A 287 0.95 23.33 30.56
N ASN A 288 1.75 23.40 29.50
CA ASN A 288 1.29 23.79 28.17
C ASN A 288 0.42 22.67 27.57
N GLN A 289 -0.87 22.97 27.34
CA GLN A 289 -1.84 22.03 26.77
C GLN A 289 -1.48 21.54 25.35
N PHE A 290 -0.62 22.24 24.64
CA PHE A 290 -0.12 21.84 23.31
C PHE A 290 1.17 21.02 23.38
N SER A 291 1.72 20.80 24.58
CA SER A 291 2.91 19.98 24.78
C SER A 291 2.57 18.49 24.65
N THR A 292 3.44 17.75 23.97
CA THR A 292 3.45 16.27 23.99
C THR A 292 3.51 15.71 25.41
N PHE A 293 4.15 16.44 26.34
CA PHE A 293 4.33 16.05 27.74
C PHE A 293 3.43 16.86 28.67
N TYR A 294 2.22 17.18 28.22
CA TYR A 294 1.25 17.87 29.06
C TYR A 294 0.93 17.06 30.33
N TYR A 295 1.01 17.68 31.51
CA TYR A 295 0.95 16.96 32.79
C TYR A 295 -0.31 16.10 32.97
N LEU A 296 -1.47 16.51 32.42
CA LEU A 296 -2.72 15.74 32.52
C LEU A 296 -2.68 14.38 31.80
N ASN A 297 -1.65 14.12 31.00
CA ASN A 297 -1.45 12.84 30.32
C ASN A 297 -0.88 11.75 31.24
N TYR A 298 -0.44 12.12 32.44
CA TYR A 298 0.24 11.22 33.39
C TYR A 298 -0.71 10.66 34.45
N PRO A 299 -0.29 9.64 35.23
CA PRO A 299 -1.07 9.17 36.39
C PRO A 299 -1.35 10.30 37.38
N VAL A 300 -2.50 10.24 38.05
CA VAL A 300 -2.97 11.28 38.98
C VAL A 300 -1.93 11.67 40.03
N GLU A 301 -1.19 10.71 40.59
CA GLU A 301 -0.16 11.02 41.59
C GLU A 301 0.97 11.87 41.02
N ILE A 302 1.41 11.58 39.79
CA ILE A 302 2.44 12.37 39.09
C ILE A 302 1.93 13.76 38.73
N GLN A 303 0.64 13.88 38.40
CA GLN A 303 0.00 15.18 38.20
C GLN A 303 0.04 16.02 39.49
N LYS A 304 -0.29 15.41 40.64
CA LYS A 304 -0.25 16.08 41.95
C LYS A 304 1.15 16.54 42.30
N ASP A 305 2.14 15.67 42.14
CA ASP A 305 3.55 15.98 42.41
C ASP A 305 4.03 17.15 41.53
N TYR A 306 3.73 17.09 40.23
CA TYR A 306 4.09 18.16 39.30
C TYR A 306 3.47 19.51 39.67
N VAL A 307 2.19 19.55 40.07
CA VAL A 307 1.52 20.79 40.47
C VAL A 307 2.13 21.38 41.75
N LYS A 308 2.50 20.53 42.72
CA LYS A 308 3.14 20.97 43.97
C LYS A 308 4.49 21.61 43.72
N ASP A 309 5.31 20.96 42.88
CA ASP A 309 6.68 21.38 42.55
C ASP A 309 6.74 22.49 41.49
N TYR A 310 5.60 22.94 40.95
CA TYR A 310 5.55 23.97 39.92
C TYR A 310 5.99 25.34 40.48
N THR A 311 7.03 25.93 39.88
CA THR A 311 7.72 27.14 40.40
C THR A 311 7.73 28.34 39.44
N GLU A 312 6.95 28.31 38.35
CA GLU A 312 6.99 29.40 37.35
C GLU A 312 6.35 30.74 37.79
N ARG A 313 6.62 31.77 36.98
CA ARG A 313 6.54 33.23 37.24
C ARG A 313 5.25 33.81 37.83
N TYR A 314 4.09 33.14 37.77
CA TYR A 314 2.82 33.67 38.29
C TYR A 314 2.27 32.91 39.52
N GLY A 315 3.07 32.03 40.12
CA GLY A 315 2.83 31.48 41.46
C GLY A 315 1.49 30.73 41.63
N TYR A 316 0.82 30.95 42.77
CA TYR A 316 -0.37 30.21 43.23
C TYR A 316 -1.55 30.13 42.24
N ARG A 317 -1.73 31.15 41.39
CA ARG A 317 -2.88 31.22 40.49
C ARG A 317 -2.81 30.14 39.42
N ASP A 318 -1.61 29.84 38.95
CA ASP A 318 -1.40 28.81 37.93
C ASP A 318 -1.59 27.42 38.54
N LYS A 319 -1.05 27.18 39.75
CA LYS A 319 -1.31 25.94 40.51
C LYS A 319 -2.81 25.68 40.67
N PHE A 320 -3.60 26.70 41.03
CA PHE A 320 -5.05 26.56 41.21
C PHE A 320 -5.78 26.22 39.90
N GLU A 321 -5.44 26.90 38.80
CA GLU A 321 -6.02 26.59 37.49
C GLU A 321 -5.57 25.21 36.98
N MET A 322 -4.37 24.74 37.34
CA MET A 322 -3.95 23.36 37.05
C MET A 322 -4.80 22.35 37.81
N VAL A 323 -4.94 22.47 39.14
CA VAL A 323 -5.79 21.55 39.94
C VAL A 323 -7.22 21.50 39.42
N LYS A 324 -7.76 22.66 39.01
CA LYS A 324 -9.11 22.75 38.45
C LYS A 324 -9.27 21.90 37.19
N LYS A 325 -8.25 21.79 36.33
CA LYS A 325 -8.27 20.99 35.09
C LYS A 325 -8.09 19.49 35.33
N MET A 326 -7.51 19.08 36.47
CA MET A 326 -7.34 17.66 36.79
C MET A 326 -8.68 16.92 36.84
N ASP A 327 -8.70 15.69 36.34
CA ASP A 327 -9.86 14.80 36.42
C ASP A 327 -9.82 13.96 37.70
N ILE A 328 -10.08 14.63 38.83
CA ILE A 328 -10.13 14.04 40.18
C ILE A 328 -11.36 14.56 40.94
N SER A 329 -11.72 13.88 42.02
CA SER A 329 -12.89 14.24 42.85
C SER A 329 -12.80 15.66 43.41
N LYS A 330 -13.94 16.27 43.75
CA LYS A 330 -13.96 17.61 44.35
C LYS A 330 -13.22 17.62 45.70
N GLU A 331 -13.40 16.54 46.45
CA GLU A 331 -12.76 16.30 47.74
C GLU A 331 -11.24 16.26 47.57
N ASP A 332 -10.73 15.56 46.55
CA ASP A 332 -9.29 15.51 46.25
C ASP A 332 -8.75 16.85 45.76
N LYS A 333 -9.53 17.61 44.96
CA LYS A 333 -9.14 18.97 44.57
C LYS A 333 -8.99 19.89 45.77
N ILE A 334 -9.97 19.86 46.69
CA ILE A 334 -9.93 20.68 47.91
C ILE A 334 -8.71 20.30 48.74
N LYS A 335 -8.48 19.00 48.96
CA LYS A 335 -7.32 18.51 49.71
C LYS A 335 -6.00 18.98 49.10
N LEU A 336 -5.84 18.83 47.78
CA LEU A 336 -4.61 19.25 47.08
C LEU A 336 -4.39 20.76 47.16
N LEU A 337 -5.45 21.57 47.02
CA LEU A 337 -5.37 23.03 47.15
C LEU A 337 -5.00 23.45 48.58
N SER A 338 -5.51 22.75 49.60
CA SER A 338 -5.12 22.97 51.00
C SER A 338 -3.65 22.65 51.23
N GLU A 339 -3.15 21.51 50.74
CA GLU A 339 -1.74 21.14 50.84
C GLU A 339 -0.83 22.18 50.17
N ILE A 340 -1.20 22.67 48.98
CA ILE A 340 -0.46 23.74 48.29
C ILE A 340 -0.46 25.03 49.11
N ALA A 341 -1.60 25.42 49.69
CA ALA A 341 -1.69 26.62 50.52
C ALA A 341 -0.83 26.53 51.79
N GLU A 342 -0.77 25.36 52.43
CA GLU A 342 0.04 25.11 53.63
C GLU A 342 1.55 25.19 53.32
N MET A 343 2.01 24.59 52.22
CA MET A 343 3.42 24.65 51.81
C MET A 343 3.90 26.08 51.62
N GLU A 344 3.09 26.91 50.97
CA GLU A 344 3.45 28.31 50.67
C GLU A 344 3.39 29.21 51.91
N LEU A 345 2.49 28.92 52.87
CA LEU A 345 2.45 29.64 54.15
C LEU A 345 3.62 29.25 55.06
N GLY A 346 4.04 27.99 55.06
CA GLY A 346 5.19 27.51 55.82
C GLY A 346 6.54 28.06 55.35
N GLU A 347 6.70 28.36 54.05
CA GLU A 347 7.89 29.03 53.51
C GLU A 347 7.96 30.53 53.82
N SER A 348 6.89 31.12 54.40
CA SER A 348 6.83 32.55 54.74
C SER A 348 7.16 32.87 56.20
N GLU A 349 7.45 31.85 57.02
CA GLU A 349 7.79 31.97 58.46
C GLU A 349 9.29 31.86 58.78
N ASP A 350 10.16 31.65 57.78
CA ASP A 350 11.63 31.74 57.86
C ASP A 350 12.16 32.97 57.11
#